data_AF-A0A3E0VQP2-F1
#
_entry.id   AF-A0A3E0VQP2-F1
#
_cell.length_a   1.000
_cell.length_b   1.000
_cell.length_c   1.000
_cell.angle_alpha   90.00
_cell.angle_beta   90.00
_cell.angle_gamma   90.00
#
_symmetry.space_group_name_H-M   'P 1'
#
loop_
_entity.id
_entity.type
_entity.pdbx_description
1 polymer ?
#
loop_
_entity_poly.entity_id
_entity_poly.type
_entity_poly.pdbx_seq_one_letter_code
_entity_poly.pdbx_strand_id
1 'polypeptide(L)' 'DETSTVFCTQYAQKDWHQRLGSGVHADAIMDRIVHHTIWVETGSHNMREHAAKRAA' A
#
# COMPACT_ATOMS: atom_id res chain seq x y z
N ASP A 1 11.72 -16.23 -10.71
CA ASP A 1 10.80 -15.35 -9.98
C ASP A 1 9.40 -15.91 -10.17
N GLU A 2 8.96 -16.78 -9.26
CA GLU A 2 7.68 -17.51 -9.37
C GLU A 2 6.75 -17.22 -8.18
N THR A 3 7.10 -16.27 -7.32
CA THR A 3 6.37 -15.99 -6.08
C THR A 3 5.74 -14.62 -6.10
N SER A 4 4.41 -14.57 -5.96
CA SER A 4 3.67 -13.33 -5.78
C SER A 4 3.99 -12.69 -4.43
N THR A 5 4.20 -11.37 -4.43
CA THR A 5 4.42 -10.58 -3.20
C THR A 5 3.23 -9.65 -2.96
N VAL A 6 2.80 -9.54 -1.70
CA VAL A 6 1.68 -8.66 -1.30
C VAL A 6 2.22 -7.49 -0.47
N PHE A 7 1.96 -6.27 -0.92
CA PHE A 7 2.25 -5.05 -0.17
C PHE A 7 0.97 -4.47 0.42
N CYS A 8 1.01 -4.20 1.73
CA CYS A 8 -0.08 -3.52 2.44
C CYS A 8 0.40 -2.12 2.83
N THR A 9 -0.28 -1.07 2.34
CA THR A 9 0.13 0.32 2.55
C THR A 9 -0.99 1.16 3.12
N GLN A 10 -0.62 2.21 3.86
CA GLN A 10 -1.57 3.16 4.45
C GLN A 10 -1.84 4.36 3.52
N TYR A 11 -0.90 4.65 2.61
CA TYR A 11 -0.94 5.82 1.73
C TYR A 11 -1.18 5.41 0.28
N ALA A 12 -1.85 6.26 -0.48
CA ALA A 12 -2.08 6.02 -1.90
C ALA A 12 -0.75 6.05 -2.69
N GLN A 13 -0.68 5.29 -3.77
CA GLN A 13 0.52 5.14 -4.62
C GLN A 13 1.11 6.48 -5.08
N LYS A 14 0.26 7.47 -5.38
CA LYS A 14 0.68 8.83 -5.76
C LYS A 14 1.53 9.55 -4.71
N ASP A 15 1.38 9.21 -3.43
CA ASP A 15 2.11 9.84 -2.34
C ASP A 15 3.46 9.16 -2.07
N TRP A 16 3.73 8.01 -2.70
CA TRP A 16 4.88 7.18 -2.38
C TRP A 16 6.19 7.81 -2.83
N HIS A 17 6.25 8.36 -4.05
CA HIS A 17 7.49 8.93 -4.59
C HIS A 17 8.10 9.96 -3.63
N GLN A 18 7.29 10.91 -3.16
CA GLN A 18 7.73 11.91 -2.19
C GLN A 18 8.06 11.30 -0.82
N ARG A 19 7.26 10.34 -0.34
CA ARG A 19 7.47 9.69 0.97
C ARG A 19 8.70 8.80 1.01
N LEU A 20 9.14 8.28 -0.13
CA LEU A 20 10.37 7.50 -0.29
C LEU A 20 11.62 8.38 -0.41
N GLY A 21 11.48 9.71 -0.30
CA GLY A 21 12.60 10.65 -0.40
C GLY A 21 12.88 11.14 -1.82
N SER A 22 12.02 10.77 -2.80
CA SER A 22 12.15 11.11 -4.21
C SER A 22 13.43 10.60 -4.89
N GLY A 23 13.54 10.85 -6.19
CA GLY A 23 14.76 10.61 -6.96
C GLY A 23 14.95 9.14 -7.32
N VAL A 24 16.12 8.84 -7.89
CA VAL A 24 16.38 7.57 -8.59
C VAL A 24 16.15 6.31 -7.74
N HIS A 25 16.33 6.40 -6.42
CA HIS A 25 16.07 5.27 -5.53
C HIS A 25 14.56 5.05 -5.35
N ALA A 26 13.77 6.12 -5.21
CA ALA A 26 12.31 6.03 -5.15
C ALA A 26 11.75 5.50 -6.46
N ASP A 27 12.28 5.97 -7.60
CA ASP A 27 11.91 5.49 -8.93
C ASP A 27 12.18 3.98 -9.08
N ALA A 28 13.38 3.53 -8.72
CA ALA A 28 13.75 2.11 -8.82
C ALA A 28 12.90 1.19 -7.92
N ILE A 29 12.47 1.68 -6.76
CA ILE A 29 11.56 0.93 -5.87
C ILE A 29 10.17 0.87 -6.49
N MET A 30 9.65 2.02 -6.94
CA MET A 30 8.33 2.10 -7.56
C MET A 30 8.26 1.26 -8.84
N ASP A 31 9.33 1.20 -9.63
CA ASP A 31 9.39 0.39 -10.84
C ASP A 31 9.13 -1.09 -10.54
N ARG A 32 9.74 -1.64 -9.49
CA ARG A 32 9.55 -3.06 -9.12
C ARG A 32 8.15 -3.37 -8.63
N ILE A 33 7.52 -2.44 -7.91
CA ILE A 33 6.22 -2.67 -7.29
C ILE A 33 5.10 -2.36 -8.28
N VAL A 34 5.08 -1.16 -8.86
CA VAL A 34 3.94 -0.64 -9.62
C VAL A 34 3.72 -1.36 -10.95
N HIS A 35 4.78 -1.81 -11.63
CA HIS A 35 4.67 -2.36 -13.00
C HIS A 35 3.89 -3.68 -13.12
N HIS A 36 3.82 -4.50 -12.06
CA HIS A 36 3.13 -5.80 -12.07
C HIS A 36 2.13 -5.98 -10.92
N THR A 37 1.69 -4.89 -10.28
CA THR A 37 0.78 -4.95 -9.13
C THR A 37 -0.69 -4.92 -9.56
N ILE A 38 -1.49 -5.78 -8.92
CA ILE A 38 -2.94 -5.67 -8.89
C ILE A 38 -3.31 -4.83 -7.66
N TRP A 39 -4.08 -3.76 -7.87
CA TRP A 39 -4.49 -2.86 -6.81
C TRP A 39 -5.79 -3.31 -6.15
N VAL A 40 -5.80 -3.34 -4.82
CA VAL A 40 -6.99 -3.64 -4.00
C VAL A 40 -7.16 -2.52 -2.98
N GLU A 41 -8.25 -1.77 -3.07
CA GLU A 41 -8.57 -0.71 -2.12
C GLU A 41 -9.49 -1.23 -1.01
N THR A 42 -9.07 -1.06 0.25
CA THR A 42 -9.81 -1.55 1.43
C THR A 42 -10.94 -0.62 1.89
N GLY A 43 -11.10 0.55 1.26
CA GLY A 43 -12.09 1.55 1.64
C GLY A 43 -11.79 2.27 2.96
N SER A 44 -12.81 2.86 3.57
CA SER A 44 -12.70 3.76 4.73
C SER A 44 -13.22 3.18 6.04
N HIS A 45 -13.67 1.92 6.05
CA HIS A 45 -14.29 1.33 7.24
C HIS A 45 -13.23 0.98 8.31
N ASN A 46 -13.35 1.58 9.50
CA ASN A 46 -12.42 1.32 10.60
C ASN A 46 -12.77 0.01 11.30
N MET A 47 -12.02 -1.04 10.98
CA MET A 47 -12.22 -2.37 11.58
C MET A 47 -11.93 -2.41 13.09
N ARG A 48 -11.05 -1.55 13.61
CA ARG A 48 -10.76 -1.50 15.05
C ARG A 48 -11.96 -0.95 15.83
N GLU A 49 -12.56 0.13 15.33
CA GLU A 49 -13.79 0.69 15.89
C GLU A 49 -14.95 -0.29 15.79
N HIS A 50 -15.11 -0.95 14.64
CA HIS A 50 -16.14 -1.97 14.45
C HIS A 50 -16.01 -3.13 15.45
N ALA A 51 -14.80 -3.66 15.63
CA ALA A 51 -14.54 -4.74 16.58
C ALA A 51 -14.83 -4.31 18.03
N ALA A 52 -14.43 -3.10 18.42
CA ALA A 52 -14.71 -2.55 19.75
C ALA A 52 -16.23 -2.43 20.00
N LYS A 53 -17.00 -1.96 19.01
CA LYS A 53 -18.47 -1.88 19.09
C LYS A 53 -19.16 -3.24 19.20
N ARG A 54 -18.57 -4.31 18.63
CA ARG A 54 -19.11 -5.67 18.71
C ARG A 54 -18.83 -6.39 20.02
N ALA A 55 -17.78 -5.97 20.73
CA ALA A 55 -17.38 -6.56 22.00
C ALA A 55 -18.12 -5.95 23.21
N ALA A 56 -18.77 -4.80 23.03
CA ALA A 56 -19.65 -4.15 24.00
C ALA A 56 -21.07 -4.71 23.93
#